data_AF-A0A2C9KFM0-F1
#
_entry.id   AF-A0A2C9KFM0-F1
#
_cell.length_a   1.000
_cell.length_b   1.000
_cell.length_c   1.000
_cell.angle_alpha   90.00
_cell.angle_beta   90.00
_cell.angle_gamma   90.00
#
_symmetry.space_group_name_H-M   'P 1'
#
loop_
_entity.id
_entity.type
_entity.pdbx_description
1 polymer ?
#
loop_
_entity_poly.entity_id
_entity_poly.type
_entity_poly.pdbx_seq_one_letter_code
_entity_poly.pdbx_strand_id
1 'polypeptide(L)'
;MSGRVDFNTCRLVSYGITNQTGFVSQGEMEVSVKLTPSGCSKLATVSNTTTSLCFTSTSGLNVYCLGDSGAPVYCQAPTNGEWILVGVTQVASSCGSSPEFRVIPYPG
;
A
#
# COMPACT_ATOMS: atom_id res chain seq x y z
N MET A 1 16.34 -0.20 -8.49
CA MET A 1 15.06 -0.81 -8.91
C MET A 1 14.42 -0.17 -10.15
N SER A 2 14.70 1.10 -10.47
CA SER A 2 14.16 1.75 -11.68
C SER A 2 14.52 0.97 -12.95
N GLY A 3 13.51 0.51 -13.70
CA GLY A 3 13.65 -0.31 -14.92
C GLY A 3 13.39 -1.81 -14.77
N ARG A 4 13.29 -2.35 -13.54
CA ARG A 4 12.94 -3.78 -13.29
C ARG A 4 11.53 -3.99 -12.75
N VAL A 5 10.85 -2.92 -12.33
CA VAL A 5 9.54 -2.96 -11.68
C VAL A 5 8.63 -1.93 -12.33
N ASP A 6 7.42 -2.33 -12.70
CA ASP A 6 6.33 -1.43 -13.10
C ASP A 6 5.51 -1.03 -11.87
N PHE A 7 5.72 0.20 -11.43
CA PHE A 7 5.03 0.76 -10.27
C PHE A 7 3.59 1.21 -10.56
N ASN A 8 3.09 1.05 -11.79
CA ASN A 8 1.68 1.27 -12.13
C ASN A 8 0.82 0.02 -11.91
N THR A 9 1.46 -1.16 -11.85
CA THR A 9 0.78 -2.45 -11.76
C THR A 9 1.22 -3.17 -10.48
N CYS A 10 0.57 -2.81 -9.37
CA CYS A 10 0.89 -3.32 -8.05
C CYS A 10 -0.34 -3.88 -7.33
N ARG A 11 -0.09 -4.74 -6.33
CA ARG A 11 -1.10 -5.36 -5.48
C ARG A 11 -0.72 -5.23 -4.01
N LEU A 12 -1.70 -4.83 -3.21
CA LEU A 12 -1.68 -4.93 -1.75
C LEU A 12 -2.47 -6.19 -1.37
N VAL A 13 -1.90 -7.03 -0.51
CA VAL A 13 -2.57 -8.22 0.01
C VAL A 13 -2.61 -8.16 1.52
N SER A 14 -3.78 -8.23 2.14
CA SER A 14 -3.94 -8.01 3.58
C SER A 14 -5.17 -8.68 4.18
N TYR A 15 -5.14 -8.87 5.50
CA TYR A 15 -6.26 -9.34 6.33
C TYR A 15 -6.87 -8.23 7.19
N GLY A 16 -6.52 -6.96 6.94
CA GLY A 16 -7.01 -5.84 7.72
C GLY A 16 -8.53 -5.74 7.75
N ILE A 17 -9.02 -4.95 8.71
CA ILE A 17 -10.46 -4.86 8.94
C ILE A 17 -11.13 -4.07 7.82
N THR A 18 -12.32 -4.52 7.40
CA THR A 18 -13.15 -3.83 6.40
C THR A 18 -14.18 -2.91 7.03
N ASN A 19 -14.45 -3.10 8.34
CA ASN A 19 -15.37 -2.30 9.11
C ASN A 19 -14.72 -1.85 10.43
N GLN A 20 -14.49 -0.55 10.55
CA GLN A 20 -13.81 0.05 11.70
C GLN A 20 -14.63 -0.02 13.00
N THR A 21 -15.97 -0.04 12.92
CA THR A 21 -16.85 -0.07 14.09
C THR A 21 -17.02 -1.49 14.64
N GLY A 22 -16.95 -2.50 13.78
CA GLY A 22 -17.09 -3.91 14.15
C GLY A 22 -15.79 -4.66 14.38
N PHE A 23 -14.63 -4.09 14.01
CA PHE A 23 -13.32 -4.77 14.00
C PHE A 23 -13.34 -6.12 13.27
N VAL A 24 -14.11 -6.19 12.18
CA VAL A 24 -14.30 -7.42 11.41
C VAL A 24 -13.40 -7.41 10.17
N SER A 25 -12.68 -8.50 9.97
CA SER A 25 -12.05 -8.84 8.69
C SER A 25 -12.94 -9.85 7.95
N GLN A 26 -13.08 -9.71 6.63
CA GLN A 26 -13.82 -10.66 5.80
C GLN A 26 -12.91 -11.73 5.17
N GLY A 27 -11.68 -11.88 5.68
CA GLY A 27 -10.66 -12.75 5.13
C GLY A 27 -9.57 -11.97 4.39
N GLU A 28 -8.78 -12.68 3.60
CA GLU A 28 -7.75 -12.07 2.77
C GLU A 28 -8.37 -11.20 1.68
N MET A 29 -7.80 -10.01 1.50
CA MET A 29 -8.17 -9.09 0.46
C MET A 29 -6.96 -8.78 -0.40
N GLU A 30 -7.21 -8.66 -1.69
CA GLU A 30 -6.24 -8.17 -2.66
C GLU A 30 -6.79 -6.90 -3.31
N VAL A 31 -5.96 -5.86 -3.37
CA VAL A 31 -6.32 -4.59 -3.98
C VAL A 31 -5.25 -4.14 -4.98
N SER A 32 -5.71 -3.73 -6.15
CA SER A 32 -4.88 -3.08 -7.16
C SER A 32 -4.49 -1.67 -6.73
N VAL A 33 -3.18 -1.41 -6.70
CA VAL A 33 -2.60 -0.14 -6.25
C VAL A 33 -1.51 0.32 -7.23
N LYS A 34 -1.12 1.59 -7.15
CA LYS A 34 -0.03 2.16 -7.94
C LYS A 34 0.76 3.17 -7.13
N LEU A 35 2.04 3.38 -7.48
CA LEU A 35 2.88 4.37 -6.83
C LEU A 35 2.38 5.79 -7.15
N THR A 36 2.43 6.66 -6.15
CA THR A 36 2.12 8.08 -6.23
C THR A 36 3.43 8.87 -6.35
N PRO A 37 3.78 9.43 -7.53
CA PRO A 37 5.06 10.12 -7.75
C PRO A 37 5.23 11.39 -6.92
N SER A 38 4.13 12.05 -6.55
CA SER A 38 4.12 13.24 -5.69
C SER A 38 4.39 12.93 -4.21
N GLY A 39 4.62 11.66 -3.86
CA GLY A 39 4.68 11.20 -2.47
C GLY A 39 3.31 11.22 -1.79
N CYS A 40 3.32 11.09 -0.46
CA CYS A 40 2.11 10.96 0.37
C CYS A 40 1.59 12.34 0.80
N SER A 41 1.33 13.23 -0.17
CA SER A 41 0.87 14.60 0.11
C SER A 41 -0.56 14.65 0.66
N LYS A 42 -1.39 13.62 0.43
CA LYS A 42 -2.76 13.56 0.96
C LYS A 42 -2.87 12.87 2.31
N LEU A 43 -1.74 12.43 2.89
CA LEU A 43 -1.72 11.81 4.20
C LEU A 43 -1.20 12.81 5.23
N ALA A 44 -1.82 12.81 6.40
CA ALA A 44 -1.31 13.55 7.53
C ALA A 44 0.17 13.21 7.77
N THR A 45 0.96 14.22 8.11
CA THR A 45 2.39 14.04 8.38
C THR A 45 2.54 13.19 9.62
N VAL A 46 3.05 11.98 9.45
CA VAL A 46 3.47 11.13 10.56
C VAL A 46 4.99 11.30 10.69
N SER A 47 5.49 11.48 11.91
CA SER A 47 6.92 11.68 12.17
C SER A 47 7.74 10.49 11.61
N ASN A 48 8.88 10.78 10.99
CA ASN A 48 9.90 9.80 10.53
C ASN A 48 9.60 9.02 9.21
N THR A 49 9.04 9.66 8.18
CA THR A 49 8.69 9.02 6.89
C THR A 49 9.58 9.39 5.69
N THR A 50 10.81 9.87 5.90
CA THR A 50 11.65 10.41 4.83
C THR A 50 12.06 9.38 3.77
N THR A 51 11.86 8.09 4.03
CA THR A 51 12.23 6.97 3.14
C THR A 51 11.04 6.13 2.66
N SER A 52 9.80 6.51 2.99
CA SER A 52 8.62 5.73 2.63
C SER A 52 8.22 5.94 1.17
N LEU A 53 7.83 4.85 0.49
CA LEU A 53 7.09 4.90 -0.77
C LEU A 53 5.62 5.18 -0.49
N CYS A 54 4.92 5.72 -1.50
CA CYS A 54 3.53 6.10 -1.38
C CYS A 54 2.75 5.47 -2.50
N PHE A 55 1.69 4.76 -2.15
CA PHE A 55 0.81 4.07 -3.09
C PHE A 55 -0.60 4.59 -2.94
N THR A 56 -1.39 4.43 -4.00
CA THR A 56 -2.82 4.73 -4.00
C THR A 56 -3.62 3.61 -4.63
N SER A 57 -4.81 3.36 -4.09
CA SER A 57 -5.80 2.47 -4.69
C SER A 57 -6.19 2.92 -6.09
N THR A 58 -6.15 2.02 -7.07
CA THR A 58 -6.56 2.35 -8.45
C THR A 58 -8.08 2.46 -8.60
N SER A 59 -8.86 1.83 -7.71
CA SER A 59 -10.32 1.99 -7.67
C SER A 59 -10.76 3.29 -6.99
N GLY A 60 -9.82 4.02 -6.37
CA GLY A 60 -10.13 5.20 -5.54
C GLY A 60 -10.80 4.86 -4.21
N LEU A 61 -11.02 3.58 -3.92
CA LEU A 61 -11.55 3.14 -2.63
C LEU A 61 -10.48 3.27 -1.53
N ASN A 62 -10.94 3.57 -0.33
CA ASN A 62 -10.09 3.64 0.85
C ASN A 62 -9.91 2.23 1.41
N VAL A 63 -8.79 1.61 1.07
CA VAL A 63 -8.52 0.18 1.27
C VAL A 63 -7.56 -0.13 2.39
N TYR A 64 -7.22 0.88 3.21
CA TYR A 64 -6.16 0.78 4.20
C TYR A 64 -6.68 1.24 5.58
N CYS A 65 -6.48 0.38 6.58
CA CYS A 65 -7.08 0.46 7.91
C CYS A 65 -6.24 -0.30 8.96
N LEU A 66 -6.83 -0.55 10.13
CA LEU A 66 -6.23 -1.29 11.22
C LEU A 66 -6.03 -2.76 10.81
N GLY A 67 -4.89 -3.32 11.20
CA GLY A 67 -4.49 -4.68 10.82
C GLY A 67 -3.88 -4.79 9.43
N ASP A 68 -3.90 -3.72 8.62
CA ASP A 68 -3.18 -3.70 7.35
C ASP A 68 -1.69 -3.41 7.50
N SER A 69 -1.22 -2.99 8.68
CA SER A 69 0.19 -2.67 8.90
C SER A 69 1.08 -3.90 8.69
N GLY A 70 2.17 -3.75 7.93
CA GLY A 70 3.07 -4.86 7.60
C GLY A 70 2.59 -5.74 6.44
N ALA A 71 1.43 -5.43 5.85
CA ALA A 71 0.92 -6.12 4.67
C ALA A 71 1.87 -5.95 3.47
N PRO A 72 2.16 -7.03 2.73
CA PRO A 72 3.08 -6.96 1.60
C PRO A 72 2.46 -6.20 0.41
N VAL A 73 3.31 -5.41 -0.25
CA VAL A 73 2.99 -4.75 -1.52
C VAL A 73 3.90 -5.33 -2.59
N TYR A 74 3.28 -5.86 -3.65
CA TYR A 74 3.97 -6.45 -4.79
C TYR A 74 3.74 -5.59 -6.04
N CYS A 75 4.73 -5.48 -6.91
CA CYS A 75 4.60 -4.84 -8.22
C CYS A 75 5.13 -5.76 -9.31
N GLN A 76 4.58 -5.68 -10.51
CA GLN A 76 5.00 -6.56 -11.60
C GLN A 76 6.34 -6.15 -12.22
N ALA A 77 7.14 -7.14 -12.60
CA ALA A 77 8.26 -6.96 -13.49
C ALA A 77 7.76 -6.89 -14.95
N PRO A 78 8.06 -5.81 -15.72
CA PRO A 78 7.56 -5.66 -17.08
C PRO A 78 8.16 -6.68 -18.06
N THR A 79 9.28 -7.31 -17.72
CA THR A 79 10.00 -8.25 -18.58
C THR A 79 9.37 -9.64 -18.65
N ASN A 80 8.74 -10.11 -17.56
CA ASN A 80 8.25 -11.48 -17.42
C ASN A 80 6.95 -11.60 -16.59
N GLY A 81 6.42 -10.50 -16.05
CA GLY A 81 5.18 -10.48 -15.27
C GLY A 81 5.31 -10.97 -13.83
N GLU A 82 6.53 -11.24 -13.34
CA GLU A 82 6.75 -11.69 -11.95
C GLU A 82 6.36 -10.62 -10.93
N TRP A 83 5.80 -11.06 -9.80
CA TRP A 83 5.46 -10.18 -8.69
C TRP A 83 6.68 -10.00 -7.77
N ILE A 84 7.17 -8.77 -7.69
CA ILE A 84 8.32 -8.40 -6.87
C ILE A 84 7.82 -7.71 -5.61
N LEU A 85 8.25 -8.20 -4.43
CA LEU A 85 8.00 -7.52 -3.16
C LEU A 85 8.74 -6.19 -3.16
N VAL A 86 8.00 -5.08 -3.15
CA VAL A 86 8.58 -3.72 -3.12
C VAL A 86 8.67 -3.17 -1.71
N GLY A 87 7.89 -3.72 -0.78
CA GLY A 87 7.88 -3.29 0.61
C GLY A 87 6.66 -3.78 1.37
N VAL A 88 6.47 -3.21 2.56
CA VAL A 88 5.33 -3.49 3.44
C VAL A 88 4.66 -2.20 3.86
N THR A 89 3.35 -2.21 4.03
CA THR A 89 2.59 -1.05 4.51
C THR A 89 3.06 -0.58 5.91
N GLN A 90 3.01 0.72 6.15
CA GLN A 90 3.34 1.32 7.46
C GLN A 90 2.20 1.16 8.47
N VAL A 91 2.05 2.06 9.43
CA VAL A 91 0.87 2.15 10.29
C VAL A 91 -0.08 3.21 9.73
N ALA A 92 -1.38 2.94 9.79
CA ALA A 92 -2.42 3.94 9.47
C ALA A 92 -2.73 4.78 10.72
N SER A 93 -2.84 6.10 10.57
CA SER A 93 -3.36 6.97 11.65
C SER A 93 -4.89 6.89 11.76
N SER A 94 -5.57 6.57 10.66
CA SER A 94 -7.02 6.46 10.55
C SER A 94 -7.39 5.55 9.38
N CYS A 95 -8.56 4.92 9.47
CA CYS A 95 -9.12 4.15 8.36
C CYS A 95 -9.94 5.05 7.44
N GLY A 96 -10.02 4.70 6.15
CA GLY A 96 -11.05 5.28 5.31
C GLY A 96 -10.89 6.76 5.00
N SER A 97 -9.76 7.39 5.35
CA SER A 97 -9.55 8.84 5.22
C SER A 97 -8.90 9.24 3.89
N SER A 98 -8.22 8.30 3.24
CA SER A 98 -7.53 8.52 1.97
C SER A 98 -7.37 7.18 1.24
N PRO A 99 -7.36 7.18 -0.11
CA PRO A 99 -6.97 6.02 -0.90
C PRO A 99 -5.45 5.86 -0.96
N GLU A 100 -4.68 6.82 -0.43
CA GLU A 100 -3.23 6.75 -0.32
C GLU A 100 -2.79 6.05 0.97
N PHE A 101 -1.64 5.37 0.92
CA PHE A 101 -1.02 4.77 2.09
C PHE A 101 0.51 4.73 1.91
N ARG A 102 1.21 4.62 3.04
CA ARG A 102 2.67 4.58 3.09
C ARG A 102 3.17 3.14 3.10
N VAL A 103 4.28 2.92 2.40
CA VAL A 103 4.98 1.64 2.30
C VAL A 103 6.43 1.85 2.71
N ILE A 104 6.90 1.05 3.68
CA ILE A 104 8.33 0.92 3.98
C ILE A 104 8.93 0.11 2.84
N PRO A 105 9.84 0.67 2.04
CA PRO A 105 10.47 -0.09 0.96
C PRO A 105 11.27 -1.26 1.54
N TYR A 106 11.22 -2.40 0.87
CA TYR A 106 12.12 -3.51 1.18
C TYR A 106 13.56 -3.07 0.85
N PRO A 107 14.51 -3.14 1.80
CA PRO A 107 15.90 -2.77 1.52
C PRO A 107 16.48 -3.73 0.50
N GLY A 108 16.83 -3.19 -0.67
CA GLY A 108 17.52 -3.89 -1.76
C GLY A 108 18.64 -3.03 -2.30
#